data_AF-A0A7W0SR94-F1
#
_entry.id   AF-A0A7W0SR94-F1
#
_cell.length_a   1.000
_cell.length_b   1.000
_cell.length_c   1.000
_cell.angle_alpha   90.00
_cell.angle_beta   90.00
_cell.angle_gamma   90.00
#
_symmetry.space_group_name_H-M   'P 1'
#
loop_
_entity.id
_entity.type
_entity.pdbx_description
1 polymer ?
#
loop_
_entity_poly.entity_id
_entity_poly.type
_entity_poly.pdbx_seq_one_letter_code
_entity_poly.pdbx_strand_id
1 'polypeptide(L)'
;MVSKTARVRGRSVTTLLLGVIMALMAVMPFAGTAAAQDATPEATPEPTGLAALGLQEIQVTASAETYALSYTPPLVEGWALITLVNESDAPAVVNIGQLPEDASVGDLSSTLFSTFQGEGGELPEFWANTTFAGGAWAGAGETVKNAVYITPGQWAAFSTNPISVQPVQTFLVASDEDLVNIYGVEAEATPVADAAATPVVEGLPSDGTVSITDGAFSIADAPAAGPQVWEVTNDSAQVSEIVLVSVDYDIPQEEAVLWVGTFAAGDLGNAVIENGSGTLSAGASAYVAVDLAPGTYVLFSAQPDVAGGLQSDAGLVTVFVVE
;
A
#
# COMPACT_ATOMS: atom_id res chain seq x y z
N MET A 1 41.53 44.41 3.93
CA MET A 1 42.26 44.86 2.72
C MET A 1 43.16 43.72 2.24
N VAL A 2 43.63 43.80 0.99
CA VAL A 2 44.39 42.76 0.23
C VAL A 2 43.51 41.65 -0.34
N SER A 3 43.24 41.78 -1.64
CA SER A 3 42.67 40.78 -2.54
C SER A 3 43.76 39.83 -3.06
N LYS A 4 43.39 38.59 -3.40
CA LYS A 4 44.15 37.81 -4.39
C LYS A 4 43.24 36.94 -5.26
N THR A 5 43.03 37.41 -6.48
CA THR A 5 42.36 36.71 -7.58
C THR A 5 43.22 35.56 -8.11
N ALA A 6 42.59 34.43 -8.45
CA ALA A 6 43.17 33.45 -9.38
C ALA A 6 42.09 32.87 -10.29
N ARG A 7 42.14 33.21 -11.59
CA ARG A 7 41.37 32.52 -12.64
C ARG A 7 42.23 31.39 -13.19
N VAL A 8 41.64 30.22 -13.43
CA VAL A 8 42.18 29.24 -14.38
C VAL A 8 41.16 29.05 -15.50
N ARG A 9 41.58 29.32 -16.74
CA ARG A 9 40.86 28.94 -17.96
C ARG A 9 41.49 27.65 -18.47
N GLY A 10 40.71 26.57 -18.56
CA GLY A 10 41.02 25.41 -19.39
C GLY A 10 40.14 25.44 -20.65
N ARG A 11 40.73 25.29 -21.84
CA ARG A 11 40.01 25.37 -23.12
C ARG A 11 40.61 24.39 -24.14
N SER A 12 39.86 23.36 -24.49
CA SER A 12 40.12 22.40 -25.59
C SER A 12 38.85 21.53 -25.68
N VAL A 13 38.02 21.50 -26.75
CA VAL A 13 38.33 21.08 -28.15
C VAL A 13 38.96 19.68 -28.10
N THR A 14 38.35 18.57 -28.51
CA THR A 14 37.79 18.14 -29.83
C THR A 14 36.87 16.91 -29.53
N THR A 15 36.00 16.31 -30.37
CA THR A 15 35.82 16.25 -31.83
C THR A 15 34.36 15.98 -32.21
N LEU A 16 34.02 16.18 -33.50
CA LEU A 16 32.81 15.74 -34.20
C LEU A 16 32.82 14.22 -34.46
N LEU A 17 31.66 13.54 -34.48
CA LEU A 17 31.44 12.50 -35.51
C LEU A 17 29.95 12.33 -35.82
N LEU A 18 29.62 12.51 -37.10
CA LEU A 18 28.29 12.37 -37.68
C LEU A 18 28.37 11.28 -38.76
N GLY A 19 27.49 10.28 -38.71
CA GLY A 19 27.36 9.23 -39.73
C GLY A 19 26.04 8.50 -39.50
N VAL A 20 24.99 8.65 -40.32
CA VAL A 20 24.89 8.31 -41.75
C VAL A 20 25.17 6.83 -41.99
N ILE A 21 24.17 5.99 -41.70
CA ILE A 21 23.90 4.78 -42.47
C ILE A 21 22.44 4.86 -42.92
N MET A 22 22.27 5.19 -44.20
CA MET A 22 21.02 5.10 -44.94
C MET A 22 21.15 3.90 -45.90
N ALA A 23 20.02 3.29 -46.25
CA ALA A 23 19.86 2.19 -47.21
C ALA A 23 20.26 0.76 -46.78
N LEU A 24 19.25 -0.07 -46.52
CA LEU A 24 18.85 -1.05 -47.55
C LEU A 24 17.35 -1.40 -47.44
N MET A 25 16.54 -0.95 -48.40
CA MET A 25 15.19 -1.49 -48.57
C MET A 25 15.29 -2.85 -49.27
N ALA A 26 15.04 -3.94 -48.54
CA ALA A 26 14.80 -5.26 -49.12
C ALA A 26 13.29 -5.52 -49.15
N VAL A 27 12.65 -5.30 -50.30
CA VAL A 27 11.25 -5.66 -50.51
C VAL A 27 11.15 -7.18 -50.65
N MET A 28 10.76 -7.87 -49.58
CA MET A 28 10.40 -9.29 -49.63
C MET A 28 8.88 -9.45 -49.67
N PRO A 29 8.30 -10.08 -50.71
CA PRO A 29 6.89 -10.44 -50.73
C PRO A 29 6.67 -11.69 -49.86
N PHE A 30 6.43 -11.50 -48.56
CA PHE A 30 5.96 -12.57 -47.68
C PHE A 30 4.50 -12.92 -48.00
N ALA A 31 4.31 -13.82 -48.95
CA ALA A 31 3.06 -14.56 -49.12
C ALA A 31 2.92 -15.63 -48.01
N GLY A 32 2.82 -15.17 -46.76
CA GLY A 32 2.54 -16.03 -45.60
C GLY A 32 1.07 -16.39 -45.57
N THR A 33 0.75 -17.68 -45.71
CA THR A 33 -0.61 -18.19 -45.49
C THR A 33 -0.99 -17.97 -44.04
N ALA A 34 -1.94 -17.05 -43.79
CA ALA A 34 -2.55 -16.87 -42.48
C ALA A 34 -3.39 -18.11 -42.14
N ALA A 35 -2.76 -19.10 -41.50
CA ALA A 35 -3.47 -20.10 -40.75
C ALA A 35 -4.05 -19.40 -39.51
N ALA A 36 -5.34 -19.09 -39.55
CA ALA A 36 -6.07 -18.73 -38.34
C ALA A 36 -6.03 -19.95 -37.42
N GLN A 37 -5.15 -19.93 -36.42
CA GLN A 37 -5.27 -20.82 -35.29
C GLN A 37 -6.46 -20.31 -34.50
N ASP A 38 -7.54 -21.10 -34.47
CA ASP A 38 -8.58 -20.96 -33.46
C ASP A 38 -7.94 -21.22 -32.10
N ALA A 39 -7.40 -20.16 -31.50
CA ALA A 39 -7.01 -20.15 -30.11
C ALA A 39 -8.29 -20.33 -29.31
N THR A 40 -8.56 -21.57 -28.88
CA THR A 40 -9.56 -21.84 -27.85
C THR A 40 -9.26 -20.89 -26.71
N PRO A 41 -10.22 -20.05 -26.28
CA PRO A 41 -9.98 -19.13 -25.18
C PRO A 41 -9.55 -19.95 -23.96
N GLU A 42 -8.34 -19.67 -23.47
CA GLU A 42 -7.89 -20.26 -22.21
C GLU A 42 -8.91 -19.86 -21.14
N ALA A 43 -9.34 -20.85 -20.35
CA ALA A 43 -10.30 -20.58 -19.30
C ALA A 43 -9.66 -19.59 -18.32
N THR A 44 -10.29 -18.42 -18.14
CA THR A 44 -9.89 -17.48 -17.10
C THR A 44 -9.87 -18.23 -15.77
N PRO A 45 -8.76 -18.24 -15.02
CA PRO A 45 -8.71 -18.91 -13.73
C PRO A 45 -9.79 -18.31 -12.81
N GLU A 46 -10.48 -19.16 -12.05
CA GLU A 46 -11.45 -18.65 -11.06
C GLU A 46 -10.72 -17.86 -9.97
N PRO A 47 -11.31 -16.75 -9.49
CA PRO A 47 -10.69 -15.94 -8.44
C PRO A 47 -10.59 -16.74 -7.14
N THR A 48 -9.46 -16.60 -6.44
CA THR A 48 -9.19 -17.21 -5.14
C THR A 48 -8.99 -16.15 -4.06
N GLY A 49 -9.10 -16.54 -2.79
CA GLY A 49 -8.93 -15.63 -1.64
C GLY A 49 -9.92 -14.45 -1.66
N LEU A 50 -9.47 -13.27 -1.24
CA LEU A 50 -10.30 -12.06 -1.16
C LEU A 50 -10.97 -11.67 -2.50
N ALA A 51 -10.36 -11.97 -3.64
CA ALA A 51 -10.94 -11.68 -4.95
C ALA A 51 -12.20 -12.51 -5.26
N ALA A 52 -12.40 -13.65 -4.58
CA ALA A 52 -13.58 -14.50 -4.74
C ALA A 52 -14.82 -13.95 -4.01
N LEU A 53 -14.65 -12.97 -3.12
CA LEU A 53 -15.72 -12.45 -2.24
C LEU A 53 -16.65 -11.44 -2.94
N GLY A 54 -16.33 -10.99 -4.15
CA GLY A 54 -17.17 -10.06 -4.92
C GLY A 54 -17.27 -8.65 -4.32
N LEU A 55 -16.26 -8.23 -3.54
CA LEU A 55 -16.17 -6.89 -2.95
C LEU A 55 -16.06 -5.80 -4.04
N GLN A 56 -16.43 -4.57 -3.69
CA GLN A 56 -16.14 -3.40 -4.52
C GLN A 56 -14.63 -3.17 -4.61
N GLU A 57 -14.07 -3.01 -5.82
CA GLU A 57 -12.63 -2.93 -6.04
C GLU A 57 -12.16 -1.48 -6.25
N ILE A 58 -11.08 -1.13 -5.54
CA ILE A 58 -10.33 0.12 -5.68
C ILE A 58 -8.91 -0.29 -6.11
N GLN A 59 -8.60 -0.10 -7.39
CA GLN A 59 -7.27 -0.37 -7.93
C GLN A 59 -6.39 0.88 -7.82
N VAL A 60 -5.16 0.68 -7.35
CA VAL A 60 -4.12 1.70 -7.28
C VAL A 60 -2.92 1.17 -8.04
N THR A 61 -2.56 1.82 -9.14
CA THR A 61 -1.33 1.52 -9.88
C THR A 61 -0.24 2.48 -9.43
N ALA A 62 0.79 1.95 -8.79
CA ALA A 62 1.99 2.65 -8.38
C ALA A 62 3.05 2.58 -9.48
N SER A 63 3.50 3.74 -9.95
CA SER A 63 4.64 3.88 -10.88
C SER A 63 5.76 4.67 -10.19
N ALA A 64 6.90 4.88 -10.85
CA ALA A 64 8.01 5.66 -10.27
C ALA A 64 7.65 7.12 -9.92
N GLU A 65 6.61 7.71 -10.53
CA GLU A 65 6.25 9.13 -10.36
C GLU A 65 4.79 9.38 -9.92
N THR A 66 3.87 8.43 -10.14
CA THR A 66 2.44 8.64 -9.91
C THR A 66 1.69 7.43 -9.38
N TYR A 67 0.66 7.70 -8.55
CA TYR A 67 -0.47 6.80 -8.30
C TYR A 67 -1.59 7.10 -9.27
N ALA A 68 -2.02 6.06 -10.00
CA ALA A 68 -3.24 6.08 -10.80
C ALA A 68 -4.33 5.29 -10.05
N LEU A 69 -5.40 5.98 -9.67
CA LEU A 69 -6.56 5.39 -8.98
C LEU A 69 -7.63 5.00 -10.00
N SER A 70 -8.20 3.81 -9.88
CA SER A 70 -9.30 3.32 -10.71
C SER A 70 -10.32 2.53 -9.89
N TYR A 71 -11.60 2.83 -10.08
CA TYR A 71 -12.72 2.13 -9.43
C TYR A 71 -14.00 2.35 -10.26
N THR A 72 -15.03 1.55 -9.99
CA THR A 72 -16.36 1.75 -10.60
C THR A 72 -17.28 2.46 -9.60
N PRO A 73 -17.67 3.72 -9.84
CA PRO A 73 -18.62 4.42 -8.97
C PRO A 73 -20.08 3.96 -9.21
N PRO A 74 -20.97 4.09 -8.20
CA PRO A 74 -20.67 4.55 -6.84
C PRO A 74 -19.96 3.48 -6.00
N LEU A 75 -19.00 3.91 -5.18
CA LEU A 75 -18.58 3.14 -4.00
C LEU A 75 -19.59 3.43 -2.88
N VAL A 76 -19.89 2.43 -2.06
CA VAL A 76 -20.81 2.54 -0.91
C VAL A 76 -20.12 2.07 0.37
N GLU A 77 -20.78 2.21 1.52
CA GLU A 77 -20.25 1.66 2.78
C GLU A 77 -20.04 0.14 2.69
N GLY A 78 -18.92 -0.35 3.21
CA GLY A 78 -18.63 -1.77 3.34
C GLY A 78 -17.16 -2.14 3.14
N TRP A 79 -16.90 -3.46 3.09
CA TRP A 79 -15.60 -4.00 2.72
C TRP A 79 -15.28 -3.73 1.25
N ALA A 80 -14.13 -3.10 1.00
CA ALA A 80 -13.58 -2.83 -0.32
C ALA A 80 -12.26 -3.58 -0.52
N LEU A 81 -12.05 -4.11 -1.72
CA LEU A 81 -10.81 -4.74 -2.14
C LEU A 81 -9.84 -3.68 -2.68
N ILE A 82 -8.74 -3.47 -1.98
CA ILE A 82 -7.63 -2.62 -2.42
C ILE A 82 -6.66 -3.49 -3.22
N THR A 83 -6.58 -3.26 -4.53
CA THR A 83 -5.62 -3.92 -5.42
C THR A 83 -4.49 -2.95 -5.73
N LEU A 84 -3.33 -3.15 -5.12
CA LEU A 84 -2.12 -2.37 -5.40
C LEU A 84 -1.30 -3.09 -6.46
N VAL A 85 -1.16 -2.47 -7.64
CA VAL A 85 -0.26 -2.91 -8.72
C VAL A 85 0.99 -2.05 -8.68
N ASN A 86 2.15 -2.63 -8.38
CA ASN A 86 3.41 -1.89 -8.33
C ASN A 86 4.22 -2.08 -9.63
N GLU A 87 4.13 -1.12 -10.54
CA GLU A 87 4.90 -1.06 -11.78
C GLU A 87 6.29 -0.41 -11.59
N SER A 88 6.66 -0.02 -10.37
CA SER A 88 7.96 0.60 -10.07
C SER A 88 9.05 -0.41 -9.69
N ASP A 89 10.31 0.04 -9.70
CA ASP A 89 11.49 -0.72 -9.27
C ASP A 89 11.80 -0.61 -7.77
N ALA A 90 10.91 0.02 -7.00
CA ALA A 90 10.97 0.18 -5.55
C ALA A 90 9.70 -0.36 -4.88
N PRO A 91 9.69 -0.58 -3.55
CA PRO A 91 8.46 -0.85 -2.82
C PRO A 91 7.40 0.25 -2.98
N ALA A 92 6.14 -0.16 -3.04
CA ALA A 92 5.00 0.75 -2.99
C ALA A 92 4.13 0.45 -1.76
N VAL A 93 3.56 1.51 -1.17
CA VAL A 93 2.54 1.41 -0.12
C VAL A 93 1.39 2.34 -0.46
N VAL A 94 0.18 1.81 -0.52
CA VAL A 94 -1.02 2.66 -0.53
C VAL A 94 -1.73 2.55 0.80
N ASN A 95 -2.04 3.70 1.37
CA ASN A 95 -2.85 3.84 2.57
C ASN A 95 -4.17 4.52 2.21
N ILE A 96 -5.25 4.11 2.87
CA ILE A 96 -6.61 4.55 2.63
C ILE A 96 -7.09 5.30 3.86
N GLY A 97 -7.13 6.64 3.77
CA GLY A 97 -7.52 7.52 4.88
C GLY A 97 -8.71 8.41 4.53
N GLN A 98 -9.66 8.54 5.45
CA GLN A 98 -10.81 9.43 5.32
C GLN A 98 -10.36 10.87 5.58
N LEU A 99 -10.60 11.79 4.65
CA LEU A 99 -10.29 13.19 4.86
C LEU A 99 -11.30 13.80 5.84
N PRO A 100 -10.85 14.51 6.89
CA PRO A 100 -11.72 15.38 7.69
C PRO A 100 -12.48 16.36 6.80
N GLU A 101 -13.72 16.71 7.17
CA GLU A 101 -14.61 17.58 6.36
C GLU A 101 -14.01 18.96 6.05
N ASP A 102 -13.10 19.45 6.90
CA ASP A 102 -12.40 20.73 6.78
C ASP A 102 -10.97 20.63 6.21
N ALA A 103 -10.46 19.41 5.99
CA ALA A 103 -9.12 19.18 5.47
C ALA A 103 -9.10 19.09 3.93
N SER A 104 -8.14 19.76 3.28
CA SER A 104 -7.95 19.62 1.83
C SER A 104 -6.90 18.55 1.50
N VAL A 105 -6.97 18.03 0.27
CA VAL A 105 -5.92 17.18 -0.33
C VAL A 105 -4.55 17.85 -0.29
N GLY A 106 -4.50 19.18 -0.39
CA GLY A 106 -3.27 19.97 -0.31
C GLY A 106 -2.65 19.96 1.08
N ASP A 107 -3.49 19.96 2.13
CA ASP A 107 -3.03 19.86 3.52
C ASP A 107 -2.45 18.47 3.78
N LEU A 108 -3.21 17.40 3.47
CA LEU A 108 -2.71 16.03 3.58
C LEU A 108 -1.40 15.83 2.81
N SER A 109 -1.33 16.27 1.55
CA SER A 109 -0.13 16.14 0.70
C SER A 109 1.07 16.87 1.30
N SER A 110 0.88 18.09 1.80
CA SER A 110 1.94 18.90 2.40
C SER A 110 2.47 18.26 3.68
N THR A 111 1.56 17.67 4.46
CA THR A 111 1.90 17.04 5.73
C THR A 111 2.56 15.67 5.57
N LEU A 112 2.08 14.82 4.65
CA LEU A 112 2.76 13.57 4.31
C LEU A 112 4.20 13.84 3.87
N PHE A 113 4.40 14.86 3.03
CA PHE A 113 5.72 15.29 2.60
C PHE A 113 6.61 15.73 3.77
N SER A 114 6.10 16.43 4.78
CA SER A 114 6.91 16.86 5.95
C SER A 114 7.16 15.75 6.97
N THR A 115 6.19 14.87 7.22
CA THR A 115 6.23 13.92 8.34
C THR A 115 7.02 12.66 8.00
N PHE A 116 6.91 12.17 6.75
CA PHE A 116 7.58 10.93 6.32
C PHE A 116 8.96 11.16 5.68
N GLN A 117 9.44 12.41 5.53
CA GLN A 117 10.82 12.68 5.11
C GLN A 117 11.81 12.60 6.30
N GLY A 118 12.28 11.38 6.60
CA GLY A 118 13.40 11.14 7.52
C GLY A 118 13.10 10.13 8.62
N GLU A 119 13.87 10.20 9.71
CA GLU A 119 13.87 9.25 10.85
C GLU A 119 12.65 9.43 11.80
N GLY A 120 11.44 9.60 11.25
CA GLY A 120 10.20 9.79 12.01
C GLY A 120 9.95 11.24 12.44
N GLY A 121 9.34 12.04 11.55
CA GLY A 121 8.91 13.41 11.88
C GLY A 121 7.71 13.44 12.83
N GLU A 122 7.43 14.62 13.40
CA GLU A 122 6.22 14.81 14.22
C GLU A 122 4.96 14.53 13.36
N LEU A 123 4.07 13.67 13.87
CA LEU A 123 2.74 13.44 13.31
C LEU A 123 1.90 14.71 13.47
N PRO A 124 1.09 15.11 12.49
CA PRO A 124 0.22 16.27 12.61
C PRO A 124 -0.94 15.99 13.59
N GLU A 125 -1.50 17.04 14.19
CA GLU A 125 -2.63 16.93 15.12
C GLU A 125 -3.86 16.23 14.50
N PHE A 126 -4.07 16.37 13.19
CA PHE A 126 -5.17 15.69 12.50
C PHE A 126 -4.95 14.17 12.33
N TRP A 127 -3.71 13.65 12.43
CA TRP A 127 -3.41 12.23 12.21
C TRP A 127 -4.14 11.34 13.22
N ALA A 128 -4.07 11.70 14.51
CA ALA A 128 -4.75 10.98 15.58
C ALA A 128 -6.29 11.06 15.50
N ASN A 129 -6.82 12.01 14.71
CA ASN A 129 -8.25 12.22 14.49
C ASN A 129 -8.71 11.72 13.10
N THR A 130 -7.81 11.13 12.30
CA THR A 130 -8.10 10.62 10.96
C THR A 130 -8.44 9.13 11.03
N THR A 131 -9.47 8.71 10.30
CA THR A 131 -9.79 7.30 10.10
C THR A 131 -8.94 6.74 8.97
N PHE A 132 -8.01 5.84 9.30
CA PHE A 132 -7.25 5.05 8.36
C PHE A 132 -7.78 3.62 8.36
N ALA A 133 -8.25 3.15 7.20
CA ALA A 133 -8.89 1.85 7.03
C ALA A 133 -7.90 0.71 6.76
N GLY A 134 -6.60 1.00 6.65
CA GLY A 134 -5.58 0.12 6.11
C GLY A 134 -5.17 0.54 4.70
N GLY A 135 -4.87 -0.44 3.86
CA GLY A 135 -4.16 -0.24 2.61
C GLY A 135 -3.45 -1.52 2.17
N ALA A 136 -2.33 -1.38 1.46
CA ALA A 136 -1.49 -2.50 1.05
C ALA A 136 -0.02 -2.09 0.83
N TRP A 137 0.89 -3.03 1.04
CA TRP A 137 2.32 -2.92 0.68
C TRP A 137 2.67 -3.93 -0.40
N ALA A 138 3.44 -3.52 -1.41
CA ALA A 138 3.88 -4.38 -2.51
C ALA A 138 5.39 -4.25 -2.76
N GLY A 139 6.05 -5.39 -2.97
CA GLY A 139 7.38 -5.44 -3.57
C GLY A 139 7.41 -4.85 -4.99
N ALA A 140 8.60 -4.58 -5.52
CA ALA A 140 8.78 -4.04 -6.87
C ALA A 140 8.29 -5.03 -7.94
N GLY A 141 7.43 -4.58 -8.85
CA GLY A 141 6.82 -5.43 -9.89
C GLY A 141 5.61 -6.26 -9.44
N GLU A 142 5.27 -6.27 -8.15
CA GLU A 142 4.24 -7.15 -7.59
C GLU A 142 2.82 -6.58 -7.66
N THR A 143 1.82 -7.46 -7.52
CA THR A 143 0.41 -7.08 -7.33
C THR A 143 -0.17 -7.76 -6.11
N VAL A 144 -0.57 -6.97 -5.13
CA VAL A 144 -1.16 -7.45 -3.87
C VAL A 144 -2.62 -7.04 -3.74
N LYS A 145 -3.38 -7.77 -2.91
CA LYS A 145 -4.79 -7.53 -2.67
C LYS A 145 -5.14 -7.64 -1.19
N ASN A 146 -5.64 -6.56 -0.62
CA ASN A 146 -6.12 -6.50 0.77
C ASN A 146 -7.58 -6.04 0.80
N ALA A 147 -8.31 -6.32 1.88
CA ALA A 147 -9.65 -5.78 2.09
C ALA A 147 -9.67 -4.84 3.29
N VAL A 148 -10.34 -3.70 3.13
CA VAL A 148 -10.47 -2.63 4.13
C VAL A 148 -11.93 -2.23 4.27
N TYR A 149 -12.37 -1.81 5.47
CA TYR A 149 -13.73 -1.31 5.66
C TYR A 149 -13.78 0.20 5.43
N ILE A 150 -14.61 0.66 4.50
CA ILE A 150 -14.80 2.08 4.20
C ILE A 150 -16.23 2.54 4.51
N THR A 151 -16.35 3.72 5.10
CA THR A 151 -17.61 4.40 5.45
C THR A 151 -17.89 5.56 4.48
N PRO A 152 -19.12 6.11 4.44
CA PRO A 152 -19.44 7.24 3.57
C PRO A 152 -18.57 8.47 3.86
N GLY A 153 -18.18 9.19 2.81
CA GLY A 153 -17.37 10.41 2.89
C GLY A 153 -16.25 10.48 1.86
N GLN A 154 -15.42 11.52 1.97
CA GLN A 154 -14.28 11.74 1.09
C GLN A 154 -13.07 10.98 1.60
N TRP A 155 -12.52 10.08 0.78
CA TRP A 155 -11.33 9.30 1.08
C TRP A 155 -10.14 9.69 0.18
N ALA A 156 -8.95 9.40 0.68
CA ALA A 156 -7.67 9.62 0.02
C ALA A 156 -6.84 8.32 -0.03
N ALA A 157 -6.22 8.07 -1.19
CA ALA A 157 -5.21 7.05 -1.41
C ALA A 157 -3.83 7.73 -1.51
N PHE A 158 -2.89 7.35 -0.63
CA PHE A 158 -1.60 8.03 -0.49
C PHE A 158 -0.45 7.10 -0.08
N SER A 159 0.79 7.55 -0.25
CA SER A 159 2.01 6.82 0.17
C SER A 159 2.57 7.39 1.48
N THR A 160 3.04 6.50 2.35
CA THR A 160 3.92 6.80 3.51
C THR A 160 5.39 6.43 3.24
N ASN A 161 5.71 5.79 2.11
CA ASN A 161 7.08 5.42 1.76
C ASN A 161 7.91 6.69 1.40
N PRO A 162 8.99 7.03 2.14
CA PRO A 162 9.85 8.17 1.84
C PRO A 162 10.52 8.13 0.46
N ILE A 163 10.78 6.92 -0.07
CA ILE A 163 11.51 6.72 -1.33
C ILE A 163 10.63 7.09 -2.52
N SER A 164 9.32 6.85 -2.43
CA SER A 164 8.34 7.12 -3.47
C SER A 164 7.32 8.16 -3.01
N VAL A 165 7.60 9.44 -3.30
CA VAL A 165 6.65 10.55 -3.08
C VAL A 165 5.57 10.50 -4.15
N GLN A 166 4.40 10.00 -3.78
CA GLN A 166 3.30 9.74 -4.69
C GLN A 166 2.18 10.78 -4.51
N PRO A 167 1.57 11.28 -5.59
CA PRO A 167 0.51 12.28 -5.50
C PRO A 167 -0.75 11.67 -4.89
N VAL A 168 -1.26 12.28 -3.81
CA VAL A 168 -2.52 11.87 -3.18
C VAL A 168 -3.66 11.86 -4.21
N GLN A 169 -4.31 10.72 -4.36
CA GLN A 169 -5.54 10.57 -5.14
C GLN A 169 -6.74 10.55 -4.19
N THR A 170 -7.92 10.97 -4.65
CA THR A 170 -9.14 10.93 -3.81
C THR A 170 -10.31 10.26 -4.51
N PHE A 171 -11.22 9.71 -3.70
CA PHE A 171 -12.46 9.09 -4.13
C PHE A 171 -13.57 9.32 -3.11
N LEU A 172 -14.82 9.33 -3.59
CA LEU A 172 -16.01 9.48 -2.75
C LEU A 172 -16.63 8.11 -2.50
N VAL A 173 -16.87 7.81 -1.23
CA VAL A 173 -17.75 6.72 -0.80
C VAL A 173 -19.11 7.34 -0.52
N ALA A 174 -20.11 6.96 -1.30
CA ALA A 174 -21.41 7.61 -1.32
C ALA A 174 -22.22 7.27 -0.06
N SER A 175 -22.83 8.30 0.55
CA SER A 175 -23.96 8.12 1.46
C SER A 175 -25.25 7.82 0.69
N ASP A 176 -26.31 7.38 1.37
CA ASP A 176 -27.66 7.26 0.80
C ASP A 176 -28.13 8.56 0.13
N GLU A 177 -27.74 9.72 0.70
CA GLU A 177 -28.05 11.03 0.12
C GLU A 177 -27.25 11.29 -1.16
N ASP A 178 -25.97 10.91 -1.22
CA ASP A 178 -25.13 11.03 -2.43
C ASP A 178 -25.62 10.12 -3.56
N LEU A 179 -26.07 8.90 -3.24
CA LEU A 179 -26.66 7.96 -4.21
C LEU A 179 -27.85 8.61 -4.93
N VAL A 180 -28.72 9.31 -4.21
CA VAL A 180 -29.83 10.07 -4.79
C VAL A 180 -29.35 11.33 -5.52
N ASN A 181 -28.56 12.17 -4.85
CA ASN A 181 -28.23 13.52 -5.31
C ASN A 181 -27.19 13.58 -6.45
N ILE A 182 -26.21 12.67 -6.43
CA ILE A 182 -25.09 12.63 -7.39
C ILE A 182 -25.37 11.59 -8.48
N TYR A 183 -25.82 10.39 -8.09
CA TYR A 183 -25.96 9.25 -9.00
C TYR A 183 -27.38 9.03 -9.53
N GLY A 184 -28.40 9.69 -8.96
CA GLY A 184 -29.80 9.51 -9.36
C GLY A 184 -30.34 8.11 -9.06
N VAL A 185 -29.70 7.38 -8.14
CA VAL A 185 -30.14 6.08 -7.66
C VAL A 185 -31.17 6.32 -6.57
N GLU A 186 -32.43 5.95 -6.81
CA GLU A 186 -33.43 5.92 -5.73
C GLU A 186 -33.01 4.85 -4.72
N ALA A 187 -32.81 5.25 -3.45
CA ALA A 187 -32.53 4.32 -2.38
C ALA A 187 -33.66 3.28 -2.29
N GLU A 188 -33.33 1.98 -2.36
CA GLU A 188 -34.29 0.95 -1.97
C GLU A 188 -34.69 1.21 -0.51
N ALA A 189 -35.97 1.07 -0.20
CA ALA A 189 -36.49 1.49 1.09
C ALA A 189 -35.94 0.61 2.23
N THR A 190 -34.83 1.05 2.83
CA THR A 190 -34.16 0.37 3.94
C THR A 190 -35.19 0.11 5.04
N PRO A 191 -35.42 -1.15 5.44
CA PRO A 191 -36.37 -1.45 6.49
C PRO A 191 -35.93 -0.72 7.76
N VAL A 192 -36.83 0.07 8.35
CA VAL A 192 -36.55 0.89 9.53
C VAL A 192 -36.15 -0.03 10.68
N ALA A 193 -34.84 -0.15 10.91
CA ALA A 193 -34.27 -0.93 11.99
C ALA A 193 -34.57 -0.26 13.35
N ASP A 194 -34.80 -1.08 14.38
CA ASP A 194 -35.00 -0.59 15.74
C ASP A 194 -33.73 0.13 16.22
N ALA A 195 -33.88 1.38 16.66
CA ALA A 195 -32.78 2.35 16.79
C ALA A 195 -31.89 2.16 18.04
N ALA A 196 -31.41 0.93 18.30
CA ALA A 196 -30.81 0.55 19.58
C ALA A 196 -29.47 -0.23 19.50
N ALA A 197 -28.96 -0.55 18.31
CA ALA A 197 -27.67 -1.22 18.16
C ALA A 197 -26.81 -0.51 17.12
N THR A 198 -25.57 -0.18 17.48
CA THR A 198 -24.50 0.08 16.50
C THR A 198 -24.35 -1.20 15.67
N PRO A 199 -24.34 -1.12 14.33
CA PRO A 199 -24.11 -2.32 13.51
C PRO A 199 -22.73 -2.89 13.84
N VAL A 200 -22.70 -4.16 14.20
CA VAL A 200 -21.43 -4.91 14.22
C VAL A 200 -21.12 -5.21 12.76
N VAL A 201 -20.03 -4.63 12.25
CA VAL A 201 -19.48 -5.00 10.95
C VAL A 201 -19.13 -6.48 10.99
N GLU A 202 -19.75 -7.29 10.13
CA GLU A 202 -19.41 -8.70 10.01
C GLU A 202 -18.02 -8.80 9.35
N GLY A 203 -17.12 -9.53 9.99
CA GLY A 203 -15.78 -9.77 9.48
C GLY A 203 -15.77 -10.65 8.24
N LEU A 204 -14.69 -10.58 7.46
CA LEU A 204 -14.44 -11.49 6.35
C LEU A 204 -13.84 -12.81 6.86
N PRO A 205 -13.97 -13.92 6.10
CA PRO A 205 -13.26 -15.15 6.42
C PRO A 205 -11.73 -14.95 6.42
N SER A 206 -11.07 -15.43 7.47
CA SER A 206 -9.62 -15.42 7.64
C SER A 206 -9.10 -16.81 8.05
N ASP A 207 -7.85 -17.09 7.68
CA ASP A 207 -7.11 -18.31 8.04
C ASP A 207 -6.25 -18.13 9.30
N GLY A 208 -5.97 -16.87 9.67
CA GLY A 208 -5.21 -16.50 10.87
C GLY A 208 -5.49 -15.06 11.29
N THR A 209 -5.07 -14.69 12.49
CA THR A 209 -5.27 -13.33 13.04
C THR A 209 -3.99 -12.74 13.63
N VAL A 210 -3.82 -11.43 13.44
CA VAL A 210 -2.71 -10.61 13.94
C VAL A 210 -3.29 -9.41 14.67
N SER A 211 -3.06 -9.31 15.98
CA SER A 211 -3.41 -8.15 16.79
C SER A 211 -2.17 -7.27 16.99
N ILE A 212 -2.29 -5.99 16.65
CA ILE A 212 -1.32 -4.95 17.01
C ILE A 212 -1.72 -4.42 18.39
N THR A 213 -0.86 -4.57 19.39
CA THR A 213 -1.09 -4.06 20.75
C THR A 213 -0.04 -3.02 21.12
N ASP A 214 -0.19 -2.33 22.26
CA ASP A 214 0.79 -1.32 22.71
C ASP A 214 2.18 -1.96 22.95
N GLY A 215 3.06 -1.89 21.94
CA GLY A 215 4.44 -2.38 21.98
C GLY A 215 4.66 -3.85 21.63
N ALA A 216 3.68 -4.58 21.06
CA ALA A 216 3.86 -5.95 20.58
C ALA A 216 2.81 -6.39 19.54
N PHE A 217 3.20 -7.30 18.64
CA PHE A 217 2.25 -8.08 17.83
C PHE A 217 1.89 -9.39 18.52
N SER A 218 0.62 -9.79 18.41
CA SER A 218 0.13 -11.11 18.79
C SER A 218 -0.41 -11.83 17.56
N ILE A 219 0.29 -12.86 17.12
CA ILE A 219 -0.18 -13.79 16.07
C ILE A 219 -0.85 -14.97 16.78
N ALA A 220 -2.13 -15.24 16.49
CA ALA A 220 -2.91 -16.21 17.27
C ALA A 220 -2.49 -17.67 17.06
N ASP A 221 -2.16 -18.03 15.82
CA ASP A 221 -1.73 -19.36 15.39
C ASP A 221 -0.40 -19.26 14.64
N ALA A 222 0.37 -20.34 14.59
CA ALA A 222 1.64 -20.36 13.85
C ALA A 222 1.37 -20.25 12.33
N PRO A 223 1.97 -19.26 11.63
CA PRO A 223 1.89 -19.13 10.18
C PRO A 223 2.26 -20.42 9.44
N ALA A 224 1.39 -20.86 8.54
CA ALA A 224 1.65 -21.99 7.65
C ALA A 224 2.24 -21.51 6.31
N ALA A 225 2.77 -22.43 5.51
CA ALA A 225 3.13 -22.16 4.12
C ALA A 225 1.90 -22.18 3.19
N GLY A 226 1.94 -21.38 2.13
CA GLY A 226 0.93 -21.27 1.08
C GLY A 226 -0.07 -20.11 1.26
N PRO A 227 -1.06 -20.00 0.35
CA PRO A 227 -2.00 -18.87 0.32
C PRO A 227 -2.91 -18.82 1.55
N GLN A 228 -2.99 -17.66 2.19
CA GLN A 228 -3.79 -17.37 3.38
C GLN A 228 -4.35 -15.95 3.35
N VAL A 229 -5.44 -15.73 4.10
CA VAL A 229 -5.96 -14.40 4.44
C VAL A 229 -5.82 -14.18 5.93
N TRP A 230 -5.10 -13.14 6.34
CA TRP A 230 -4.96 -12.77 7.76
C TRP A 230 -5.83 -11.57 8.11
N GLU A 231 -6.58 -11.69 9.20
CA GLU A 231 -7.24 -10.54 9.83
C GLU A 231 -6.22 -9.78 10.69
N VAL A 232 -5.99 -8.52 10.35
CA VAL A 232 -5.09 -7.62 11.09
C VAL A 232 -5.94 -6.59 11.81
N THR A 233 -5.92 -6.60 13.14
CA THR A 233 -6.67 -5.65 13.98
C THR A 233 -5.71 -4.79 14.77
N ASN A 234 -5.91 -3.47 14.74
CA ASN A 234 -5.14 -2.56 15.58
C ASN A 234 -5.83 -2.34 16.93
N ASP A 235 -5.48 -3.15 17.93
CA ASP A 235 -5.95 -3.03 19.32
C ASP A 235 -5.13 -2.04 20.17
N SER A 236 -4.10 -1.41 19.58
CA SER A 236 -3.26 -0.40 20.25
C SER A 236 -3.96 0.96 20.34
N ALA A 237 -3.46 1.85 21.19
CA ALA A 237 -3.98 3.22 21.29
C ALA A 237 -3.49 4.16 20.16
N GLN A 238 -2.54 3.71 19.33
CA GLN A 238 -1.90 4.52 18.30
C GLN A 238 -2.36 4.11 16.89
N VAL A 239 -2.17 5.00 15.91
CA VAL A 239 -2.20 4.61 14.50
C VAL A 239 -0.98 3.74 14.22
N SER A 240 -1.15 2.57 13.61
CA SER A 240 -0.08 1.60 13.38
C SER A 240 -0.23 0.90 12.03
N GLU A 241 0.69 0.01 11.68
CA GLU A 241 0.61 -0.84 10.49
C GLU A 241 1.30 -2.18 10.75
N ILE A 242 1.06 -3.15 9.88
CA ILE A 242 2.03 -4.22 9.66
C ILE A 242 2.72 -4.04 8.30
N VAL A 243 4.02 -4.30 8.29
CA VAL A 243 4.83 -4.62 7.11
C VAL A 243 5.38 -6.03 7.34
N LEU A 244 5.13 -6.93 6.40
CA LEU A 244 5.63 -8.30 6.43
C LEU A 244 6.71 -8.46 5.36
N VAL A 245 7.90 -8.89 5.79
CA VAL A 245 9.00 -9.23 4.89
C VAL A 245 9.51 -10.64 5.14
N SER A 246 10.03 -11.29 4.10
CA SER A 246 10.93 -12.44 4.24
C SER A 246 12.40 -12.01 4.15
N VAL A 247 13.27 -12.79 4.78
CA VAL A 247 14.73 -12.61 4.76
C VAL A 247 15.44 -13.93 4.45
N ASP A 248 16.57 -13.87 3.73
CA ASP A 248 17.35 -15.06 3.32
C ASP A 248 18.34 -15.56 4.40
N TYR A 249 18.20 -15.06 5.64
CA TYR A 249 19.04 -15.41 6.78
C TYR A 249 18.24 -15.43 8.10
N ASP A 250 18.74 -16.19 9.08
CA ASP A 250 18.18 -16.20 10.43
C ASP A 250 18.54 -14.88 11.14
N ILE A 251 17.53 -14.03 11.38
CA ILE A 251 17.68 -12.75 12.09
C ILE A 251 17.18 -12.87 13.55
N PRO A 252 18.03 -12.63 14.56
CA PRO A 252 17.57 -12.54 15.95
C PRO A 252 16.63 -11.35 16.15
N GLN A 253 15.63 -11.51 17.03
CA GLN A 253 14.66 -10.47 17.41
C GLN A 253 15.31 -9.12 17.77
N GLU A 254 16.46 -9.15 18.46
CA GLU A 254 17.20 -7.94 18.86
C GLU A 254 17.93 -7.25 17.70
N GLU A 255 18.31 -8.00 16.66
CA GLU A 255 18.90 -7.45 15.42
C GLU A 255 17.80 -6.96 14.47
N ALA A 256 16.60 -7.55 14.50
CA ALA A 256 15.45 -7.13 13.71
C ALA A 256 15.04 -5.67 13.97
N VAL A 257 15.09 -5.18 15.23
CA VAL A 257 14.82 -3.77 15.56
C VAL A 257 15.77 -2.84 14.78
N LEU A 258 17.07 -3.13 14.81
CA LEU A 258 18.10 -2.33 14.12
C LEU A 258 17.95 -2.40 12.61
N TRP A 259 17.57 -3.58 12.09
CA TRP A 259 17.31 -3.79 10.67
C TRP A 259 16.07 -3.02 10.18
N VAL A 260 15.00 -2.92 10.97
CA VAL A 260 13.84 -2.07 10.62
C VAL A 260 14.23 -0.60 10.52
N GLY A 261 15.14 -0.11 11.38
CA GLY A 261 15.71 1.23 11.25
C GLY A 261 16.41 1.46 9.90
N THR A 262 17.15 0.46 9.38
CA THR A 262 17.74 0.53 8.03
C THR A 262 16.71 0.44 6.91
N PHE A 263 15.68 -0.39 7.06
CA PHE A 263 14.55 -0.49 6.13
C PHE A 263 13.81 0.85 6.00
N ALA A 264 13.50 1.51 7.12
CA ALA A 264 12.83 2.81 7.15
C ALA A 264 13.68 3.94 6.54
N ALA A 265 15.01 3.83 6.64
CA ALA A 265 15.96 4.70 5.92
C ALA A 265 16.08 4.38 4.41
N GLY A 266 15.41 3.33 3.94
CA GLY A 266 15.33 2.91 2.54
C GLY A 266 16.37 1.87 2.10
N ASP A 267 17.08 1.23 3.03
CA ASP A 267 17.94 0.09 2.75
C ASP A 267 17.22 -1.23 3.08
N LEU A 268 16.71 -1.88 2.04
CA LEU A 268 15.99 -3.16 2.13
C LEU A 268 16.94 -4.36 2.36
N GLY A 269 18.25 -4.20 2.09
CA GLY A 269 19.18 -5.31 2.01
C GLY A 269 18.72 -6.40 1.03
N ASN A 270 18.59 -7.64 1.53
CA ASN A 270 18.07 -8.79 0.80
C ASN A 270 16.57 -9.08 1.05
N ALA A 271 15.88 -8.23 1.84
CA ALA A 271 14.51 -8.53 2.23
C ALA A 271 13.51 -8.38 1.07
N VAL A 272 12.51 -9.26 1.04
CA VAL A 272 11.38 -9.19 0.10
C VAL A 272 10.14 -8.75 0.86
N ILE A 273 9.42 -7.75 0.36
CA ILE A 273 8.13 -7.32 0.92
C ILE A 273 7.04 -8.23 0.37
N GLU A 274 6.42 -8.96 1.28
CA GLU A 274 5.40 -9.96 0.98
C GLU A 274 4.03 -9.29 0.88
N ASN A 275 3.65 -8.56 1.93
CA ASN A 275 2.50 -7.64 1.97
C ASN A 275 2.60 -6.77 3.24
N GLY A 276 1.54 -6.02 3.56
CA GLY A 276 1.38 -5.25 4.77
C GLY A 276 -0.01 -4.61 4.81
N SER A 277 -0.51 -4.25 5.99
CA SER A 277 -1.88 -3.72 6.14
C SER A 277 -2.04 -2.29 5.64
N GLY A 278 -0.94 -1.55 5.45
CA GLY A 278 -0.97 -0.09 5.44
C GLY A 278 -1.39 0.48 6.80
N THR A 279 -1.51 1.81 6.85
CA THR A 279 -1.89 2.58 8.04
C THR A 279 -3.29 2.22 8.52
N LEU A 280 -3.42 1.78 9.78
CA LEU A 280 -4.65 1.39 10.47
C LEU A 280 -4.87 2.26 11.72
N SER A 281 -6.06 2.86 11.85
CA SER A 281 -6.47 3.51 13.11
C SER A 281 -6.75 2.51 14.22
N ALA A 282 -6.68 2.96 15.48
CA ALA A 282 -7.08 2.16 16.64
C ALA A 282 -8.53 1.65 16.50
N GLY A 283 -8.73 0.35 16.75
CA GLY A 283 -9.98 -0.37 16.58
C GLY A 283 -10.35 -0.72 15.12
N ALA A 284 -9.54 -0.34 14.13
CA ALA A 284 -9.75 -0.73 12.74
C ALA A 284 -9.15 -2.11 12.45
N SER A 285 -9.70 -2.78 11.43
CA SER A 285 -9.21 -4.06 10.92
C SER A 285 -9.10 -4.05 9.39
N ALA A 286 -8.11 -4.76 8.87
CA ALA A 286 -7.94 -5.06 7.45
C ALA A 286 -7.65 -6.55 7.26
N TYR A 287 -7.99 -7.09 6.09
CA TYR A 287 -7.63 -8.46 5.71
C TYR A 287 -6.50 -8.44 4.68
N VAL A 288 -5.39 -9.08 5.02
CA VAL A 288 -4.16 -9.10 4.20
C VAL A 288 -4.02 -10.48 3.57
N ALA A 289 -3.97 -10.55 2.24
CA ALA A 289 -3.71 -11.81 1.55
C ALA A 289 -2.19 -12.03 1.41
N VAL A 290 -1.72 -13.22 1.78
CA VAL A 290 -0.30 -13.61 1.71
C VAL A 290 -0.17 -15.00 1.07
N ASP A 291 0.97 -15.30 0.46
CA ASP A 291 1.32 -16.65 -0.04
C ASP A 291 2.73 -16.99 0.44
N LEU A 292 2.83 -17.59 1.63
CA LEU A 292 4.09 -17.70 2.36
C LEU A 292 4.88 -18.94 1.93
N ALA A 293 6.15 -18.76 1.59
CA ALA A 293 7.10 -19.87 1.47
C ALA A 293 7.63 -20.28 2.87
N PRO A 294 8.13 -21.51 3.05
CA PRO A 294 8.93 -21.84 4.23
C PRO A 294 10.18 -20.94 4.31
N GLY A 295 10.41 -20.30 5.47
CA GLY A 295 11.45 -19.28 5.62
C GLY A 295 11.32 -18.45 6.90
N THR A 296 12.23 -17.48 7.06
CA THR A 296 12.27 -16.55 8.19
C THR A 296 11.65 -15.22 7.80
N TYR A 297 10.75 -14.71 8.64
CA TYR A 297 9.94 -13.52 8.38
C TYR A 297 10.08 -12.50 9.50
N VAL A 298 10.07 -11.22 9.13
CA VAL A 298 10.01 -10.09 10.07
C VAL A 298 8.69 -9.34 9.84
N LEU A 299 7.93 -9.15 10.91
CA LEU A 299 6.70 -8.38 10.94
C LEU A 299 6.91 -7.16 11.83
N PHE A 300 6.73 -5.94 11.29
CA PHE A 300 7.04 -4.69 11.99
C PHE A 300 6.08 -3.56 11.65
N SER A 301 6.07 -2.50 12.47
CA SER A 301 5.50 -1.19 12.13
C SER A 301 6.63 -0.20 11.89
N ALA A 302 6.61 0.51 10.76
CA ALA A 302 7.52 1.62 10.46
C ALA A 302 6.86 3.00 10.73
N GLN A 303 5.68 3.03 11.35
CA GLN A 303 5.01 4.27 11.73
C GLN A 303 5.79 4.99 12.87
N PRO A 304 5.76 6.33 12.92
CA PRO A 304 6.30 7.08 14.05
C PRO A 304 5.57 6.72 15.37
N ASP A 305 6.32 6.65 16.47
CA ASP A 305 5.75 6.49 17.81
C ASP A 305 5.45 7.86 18.45
N VAL A 306 4.39 7.97 19.26
CA VAL A 306 4.03 9.20 19.97
C VAL A 306 5.07 9.67 21.02
N ALA A 307 5.97 8.80 21.47
CA ALA A 307 7.13 9.16 22.29
C ALA A 307 8.36 9.59 21.47
N GLY A 308 8.29 9.49 20.14
CA GLY A 308 9.37 9.77 19.18
C GLY A 308 10.17 8.53 18.80
N GLY A 309 10.70 8.52 17.57
CA GLY A 309 11.32 7.34 16.95
C GLY A 309 10.30 6.48 16.19
N LEU A 310 10.67 5.24 15.86
CA LEU A 310 9.79 4.29 15.18
C LEU A 310 9.07 3.40 16.20
N GLN A 311 7.86 2.95 15.85
CA GLN A 311 7.12 1.98 16.67
C GLN A 311 7.88 0.64 16.84
N SER A 312 8.73 0.26 15.89
CA SER A 312 9.65 -0.88 16.04
C SER A 312 10.63 -0.71 17.20
N ASP A 313 11.10 0.52 17.49
CA ASP A 313 11.98 0.82 18.62
C ASP A 313 11.26 0.65 19.97
N ALA A 314 9.93 0.85 19.96
CA ALA A 314 9.03 0.63 21.10
C ALA A 314 8.56 -0.83 21.25
N GLY A 315 8.98 -1.74 20.36
CA GLY A 315 8.67 -3.18 20.43
C GLY A 315 7.70 -3.71 19.38
N LEU A 316 7.16 -2.87 18.48
CA LEU A 316 6.37 -3.33 17.33
C LEU A 316 7.26 -3.88 16.20
N VAL A 317 7.94 -4.98 16.53
CA VAL A 317 8.60 -5.90 15.60
C VAL A 317 8.56 -7.32 16.19
N THR A 318 8.37 -8.33 15.36
CA THR A 318 8.48 -9.74 15.74
C THR A 318 9.09 -10.56 14.59
N VAL A 319 9.88 -11.58 14.95
CA VAL A 319 10.46 -12.54 13.99
C VAL A 319 9.80 -13.90 14.18
N PHE A 320 9.37 -14.53 13.08
CA PHE A 320 8.85 -15.89 13.09
C PHE A 320 9.36 -16.72 11.91
N VAL A 321 9.12 -18.03 11.95
CA VAL A 321 9.50 -18.98 10.92
C VAL A 321 8.25 -19.69 10.41
N VAL A 322 8.17 -19.87 9.09
CA VAL A 322 7.19 -20.71 8.40
C VAL A 322 7.87 -22.05 8.04
N GLU A 323 7.21 -23.18 8.31
CA GLU A 323 7.71 -24.55 8.02
C GLU A 323 7.14 -25.14 6.70
#